data_AF-A0A968V2Q8-F1
#
_entry.id   AF-A0A968V2Q8-F1
#
_cell.length_a   1.000
_cell.length_b   1.000
_cell.length_c   1.000
_cell.angle_alpha   90.00
_cell.angle_beta   90.00
_cell.angle_gamma   90.00
#
_symmetry.space_group_name_H-M   'P 1'
#
loop_
_entity.id
_entity.type
_entity.pdbx_description
1 polymer ?
#
loop_
_entity_poly.entity_id
_entity_poly.type
_entity_poly.pdbx_seq_one_letter_code
_entity_poly.pdbx_strand_id
1 'polypeptide(L)' 'MYIVKEKFKEFDIDVVFLQANRIEYKQFNIDFIPFLSIIDVLMFNNVSQARDLLNHYQLI' A
#
# COMPACT_ATOMS: atom_id res chain seq x y z
N MET A 1 -1.13 28.01 2.74
CA MET A 1 -1.51 27.47 4.07
C MET A 1 -1.49 25.96 3.95
N TYR A 2 -0.62 25.26 4.67
CA TYR A 2 -0.55 23.79 4.64
C TYR A 2 -1.39 23.23 5.79
N ILE A 3 -2.17 22.18 5.52
CA ILE A 3 -2.92 21.46 6.54
C ILE A 3 -1.98 20.39 7.13
N VAL A 4 -1.74 20.45 8.44
CA VAL A 4 -0.87 19.52 9.18
C VAL A 4 -1.71 18.53 9.99
N LYS A 5 -1.14 17.38 10.39
CA LYS A 5 -1.86 16.30 11.08
C LYS A 5 -2.56 16.80 12.36
N GLU A 6 -1.94 17.76 13.05
CA GLU A 6 -2.43 18.39 14.28
C GLU A 6 -3.74 19.17 14.06
N LYS A 7 -3.97 19.72 12.85
CA LYS A 7 -5.21 20.42 12.53
C LYS A 7 -6.44 19.52 12.58
N PHE A 8 -6.28 18.23 12.29
CA PHE A 8 -7.36 17.26 12.33
C PHE A 8 -7.69 16.84 13.77
N LYS A 9 -6.70 16.80 14.65
CA LYS A 9 -6.87 16.53 16.08
C LYS A 9 -7.73 17.59 16.78
N GLU A 10 -7.73 18.83 16.31
CA GLU A 10 -8.66 19.89 16.79
C GLU A 10 -10.14 19.50 16.60
N PHE A 11 -10.43 18.59 15.66
CA PHE A 11 -11.77 18.07 15.36
C PHE A 11 -11.97 16.61 15.79
N ASP A 12 -11.10 16.08 16.67
CA ASP A 12 -11.12 14.68 17.11
C ASP A 12 -10.97 13.66 15.95
N ILE A 13 -10.21 14.04 14.92
CA ILE A 13 -9.92 13.19 13.75
C ILE A 13 -8.47 12.71 13.77
N ASP A 14 -8.32 11.38 13.76
CA ASP A 14 -7.04 10.69 13.74
C ASP A 14 -6.66 10.32 12.30
N VAL A 15 -5.77 11.12 11.71
CA VAL A 15 -5.27 10.85 10.36
C VAL A 15 -4.12 9.85 10.43
N VAL A 16 -4.31 8.70 9.80
CA VAL A 16 -3.28 7.68 9.59
C VAL A 16 -3.09 7.43 8.10
N PHE A 17 -1.89 6.99 7.73
CA PHE A 17 -1.53 6.66 6.36
C PHE A 17 -1.22 5.18 6.25
N LEU A 18 -1.51 4.61 5.09
CA LEU A 18 -1.08 3.26 4.76
C LEU A 18 0.41 3.28 4.39
N GLN A 19 1.17 2.40 5.02
CA GLN A 19 2.53 2.07 4.63
C GLN A 19 2.57 0.63 4.13
N ALA A 20 2.96 0.47 2.87
CA ALA A 20 3.19 -0.84 2.29
C ALA A 20 4.48 -1.45 2.84
N ASN A 21 4.44 -2.71 3.27
CA ASN A 21 5.65 -3.47 3.51
C ASN A 21 6.30 -3.87 2.18
N ARG A 22 7.59 -4.24 2.22
CA ARG A 22 8.24 -4.81 1.03
C ARG A 22 7.59 -6.16 0.72
N ILE A 23 6.80 -6.19 -0.34
CA ILE A 23 6.20 -7.40 -0.90
C ILE A 23 6.87 -7.71 -2.24
N GLU A 24 7.02 -8.99 -2.56
CA GLU A 24 7.57 -9.44 -3.84
C GLU A 24 6.61 -10.45 -4.47
N TYR A 25 6.43 -10.36 -5.79
CA TYR A 25 5.63 -11.28 -6.57
C TYR A 25 6.25 -11.44 -7.95
N LYS A 26 5.95 -12.55 -8.62
CA LYS A 26 6.49 -12.82 -9.96
C LYS A 26 5.91 -11.80 -10.94
N GLN A 27 6.76 -10.93 -11.46
CA GLN A 27 6.40 -10.03 -12.56
C GLN A 27 6.71 -10.74 -13.90
N PHE A 28 6.98 -9.98 -14.96
CA PHE A 28 7.59 -10.53 -16.17
C PHE A 28 8.92 -11.25 -15.84
N ASN A 29 9.58 -11.79 -16.87
CA ASN A 29 10.87 -12.47 -16.70
C ASN A 29 12.04 -11.45 -16.55
N ILE A 30 11.93 -10.59 -15.53
CA ILE A 30 12.85 -9.50 -15.18
C ILE A 30 13.07 -9.49 -13.66
N ASP A 31 14.04 -8.70 -13.22
CA ASP A 31 14.21 -8.42 -11.80
C ASP A 31 13.00 -7.69 -11.23
N PHE A 32 12.65 -8.01 -9.98
CA PHE A 32 11.47 -7.48 -9.32
C PHE A 32 11.57 -5.96 -9.11
N ILE A 33 10.53 -5.25 -9.56
CA ILE A 33 10.40 -3.80 -9.36
C ILE A 33 9.39 -3.54 -8.22
N PRO A 34 9.82 -2.98 -7.07
CA PRO A 34 8.93 -2.74 -5.93
C PRO A 34 8.01 -1.53 -6.13
N PHE A 35 6.96 -1.45 -5.31
CA PHE A 35 6.06 -0.28 -5.20
C PHE A 35 5.37 0.16 -6.51
N LEU A 36 5.12 -0.81 -7.40
CA LEU A 36 4.28 -0.59 -8.58
C LEU A 36 2.81 -0.40 -8.20
N SER A 37 1.99 -0.07 -9.20
CA SER A 37 0.58 0.21 -9.00
C SER A 37 -0.18 -1.04 -8.53
N ILE A 38 -1.35 -0.83 -7.91
CA ILE A 38 -2.25 -1.95 -7.56
C ILE A 38 -2.69 -2.75 -8.80
N ILE A 39 -2.69 -2.13 -9.99
CA ILE A 39 -3.04 -2.81 -11.24
C ILE A 39 -2.00 -3.90 -11.54
N ASP A 40 -0.72 -3.65 -11.28
CA ASP A 40 0.34 -4.65 -11.46
C ASP A 40 0.15 -5.84 -10.52
N VAL A 41 -0.18 -5.57 -9.25
CA VAL A 41 -0.50 -6.63 -8.28
C VAL A 41 -1.65 -7.50 -8.79
N LEU A 42 -2.73 -6.90 -9.32
CA LEU A 42 -3.86 -7.64 -9.86
C LEU A 42 -3.54 -8.37 -11.18
N MET A 43 -2.66 -7.83 -12.01
CA MET A 43 -2.27 -8.43 -13.29
C MET A 43 -1.43 -9.69 -13.10
N PHE A 44 -0.51 -9.68 -12.13
CA PHE A 44 0.49 -10.73 -11.97
C PHE A 44 0.16 -11.77 -10.89
N ASN A 45 -0.94 -11.59 -10.17
CA ASN A 45 -1.36 -12.49 -9.10
C ASN A 45 -2.79 -12.97 -9.33
N ASN A 46 -3.09 -14.20 -8.91
CA ASN A 46 -4.48 -14.63 -8.82
C ASN A 46 -5.21 -13.94 -7.65
N VAL A 47 -6.53 -14.10 -7.59
CA VAL A 47 -7.37 -13.44 -6.58
C VAL A 47 -6.94 -13.73 -5.13
N SER A 48 -6.53 -14.97 -4.83
CA SER A 48 -6.08 -15.33 -3.48
C SER A 48 -4.77 -14.63 -3.15
N GLN A 49 -3.79 -14.73 -4.04
CA GLN A 49 -2.48 -14.10 -3.88
C GLN A 49 -2.60 -12.58 -3.73
N ALA A 50 -3.42 -11.92 -4.56
CA ALA A 50 -3.65 -10.49 -4.44
C ALA A 50 -4.27 -10.11 -3.08
N ARG A 51 -5.21 -10.90 -2.56
CA ARG A 51 -5.78 -10.68 -1.22
C ARG A 51 -4.74 -10.86 -0.12
N ASP A 52 -3.87 -11.85 -0.25
CA ASP A 52 -2.79 -12.07 0.71
C ASP A 52 -1.83 -10.88 0.72
N LEU A 53 -1.46 -10.36 -0.45
CA LEU A 53 -0.62 -9.16 -0.60
C LEU A 53 -1.25 -7.91 0.03
N LEU A 54 -2.58 -7.76 -0.02
CA LEU A 54 -3.30 -6.65 0.61
C LEU A 54 -3.25 -6.66 2.15
N ASN A 55 -2.84 -7.76 2.78
CA ASN A 55 -2.65 -7.83 4.22
C ASN A 55 -1.28 -7.28 4.67
N HIS A 56 -0.38 -6.96 3.74
CA HIS A 56 0.98 -6.48 4.04
C HIS A 56 1.08 -4.96 4.10
N TYR A 57 0.09 -4.30 4.70
CA TYR A 57 0.07 -2.87 4.95
C TYR A 57 -0.05 -2.60 6.46
N GLN A 58 0.57 -1.51 6.91
CA GLN A 58 0.43 -1.01 8.28
C GLN A 58 -0.02 0.45 8.28
N LEU A 59 -0.60 0.89 9.39
CA LEU A 59 -1.03 2.29 9.59
C LEU A 59 0.08 3.08 10.31
N ILE A 60 0.36 4.31 9.86
CA ILE A 60 1.32 5.25 10.45
C ILE A 60 0.74 6.66 10.66
#